data_AF-A0A0S3UHV4-F1
#
_entry.id   AF-A0A0S3UHV4-F1
#
_cell.length_a   1.000
_cell.length_b   1.000
_cell.length_c   1.000
_cell.angle_alpha   90.00
_cell.angle_beta   90.00
_cell.angle_gamma   90.00
#
_symmetry.space_group_name_H-M   'P 1'
#
loop_
_entity.id
_entity.type
_entity.pdbx_description
1 polymer ?
#
loop_
_entity_poly.entity_id
_entity_poly.type
_entity_poly.pdbx_seq_one_letter_code
_entity_poly.pdbx_strand_id
1 'polypeptide(L)'
;MLFHVTDAIPNKNLIIINSPDDILRRSFVSLSIICVNIFILISGYFGINFKIKGIIKLVFQVIFLSLLIYSFLCLTRYATFNLKDIWHCTFGIFSMYWFVWAYILLYIFSPVLNAFVKNSSKKEISTFLISYYAFVLYIYCTLKVDMVFYKVFHTLAFIGLYLLGRYIKIHNSKWSTFTWKKDIGI
;
A
#
# COMPACT_ATOMS: atom_id res chain seq x y z
N MET A 1 8.68 3.78 -2.91
CA MET A 1 10.13 3.47 -2.95
C MET A 1 10.85 4.38 -3.93
N LEU A 2 10.54 4.32 -5.24
CA LEU A 2 11.06 5.27 -6.22
C LEU A 2 10.87 6.74 -5.78
N PHE A 3 9.66 7.08 -5.29
CA PHE A 3 9.30 8.40 -4.77
C PHE A 3 10.18 8.91 -3.61
N HIS A 4 10.49 8.05 -2.64
CA HIS A 4 11.31 8.42 -1.47
C HIS A 4 12.80 8.52 -1.82
N VAL A 5 13.26 7.72 -2.80
CA VAL A 5 14.63 7.83 -3.32
C VAL A 5 14.78 9.12 -4.13
N THR A 6 13.77 9.52 -4.92
CA THR A 6 13.80 10.79 -5.66
C THR A 6 13.68 12.03 -4.76
N ASP A 7 12.93 11.96 -3.66
CA ASP A 7 12.82 13.06 -2.69
C ASP A 7 14.07 13.24 -1.82
N ALA A 8 14.90 12.20 -1.68
CA ALA A 8 16.17 12.25 -0.95
C ALA A 8 17.31 12.91 -1.75
N ILE A 9 17.12 13.15 -3.05
CA ILE A 9 18.12 13.81 -3.91
C ILE A 9 17.95 15.33 -3.74
N PRO A 10 18.96 16.06 -3.22
CA PRO A 10 18.81 17.43 -2.76
C PRO A 10 18.78 18.48 -3.90
N ASN A 11 18.89 18.06 -5.16
CA ASN A 11 18.97 18.98 -6.29
C ASN A 11 17.55 19.32 -6.80
N LYS A 12 16.83 20.16 -6.04
CA LYS A 12 15.68 20.91 -6.55
C LYS A 12 16.17 22.00 -7.50
N ASN A 13 16.71 21.61 -8.66
CA ASN A 13 16.62 22.50 -9.80
C ASN A 13 15.17 22.50 -10.26
N LEU A 14 14.64 23.70 -10.45
CA LEU A 14 13.35 24.00 -11.05
C LEU A 14 13.30 23.39 -12.46
N ILE A 15 13.10 22.08 -12.56
CA ILE A 15 12.85 21.40 -13.82
C ILE A 15 11.41 21.73 -14.18
N ILE A 16 11.31 22.72 -15.06
CA ILE A 16 10.24 23.03 -16.01
C ILE A 16 9.07 22.06 -15.87
N ILE A 17 7.93 22.58 -15.41
CA ILE A 17 6.67 21.88 -15.10
C ILE A 17 6.06 21.07 -16.28
N ASN A 18 6.74 20.95 -17.43
CA ASN A 18 6.20 20.42 -18.69
C ASN A 18 7.13 19.42 -19.44
N SER A 19 8.08 18.74 -18.78
CA SER A 19 8.87 17.68 -19.46
C SER A 19 8.11 16.33 -19.51
N PRO A 20 8.21 15.52 -20.59
CA PRO A 20 7.66 14.16 -20.62
C PRO A 20 8.12 13.28 -19.44
N ASP A 21 9.30 13.55 -18.88
CA ASP A 21 9.86 12.84 -17.72
C ASP A 21 9.02 13.02 -16.45
N ASP A 22 8.40 14.20 -16.27
CA ASP A 22 7.53 14.48 -15.12
C ASP A 22 6.21 13.73 -15.21
N ILE A 23 5.65 13.63 -16.41
CA ILE A 23 4.42 12.87 -16.66
C ILE A 23 4.67 11.38 -16.42
N LEU A 24 5.80 10.87 -16.90
CA LEU A 24 6.23 9.50 -16.68
C LEU A 24 6.41 9.23 -15.17
N ARG A 25 7.13 10.10 -14.46
CA ARG A 25 7.31 9.98 -13.00
C ARG A 25 5.98 9.95 -12.26
N ARG A 26 5.08 10.90 -12.54
CA ARG A 26 3.76 10.97 -11.90
C ARG A 26 2.93 9.71 -12.18
N SER A 27 2.98 9.18 -13.39
CA SER A 27 2.27 7.94 -13.75
C SER A 27 2.78 6.73 -12.95
N PHE A 28 4.11 6.56 -12.84
CA PHE A 28 4.71 5.50 -12.02
C PHE A 28 4.36 5.63 -10.53
N VAL A 29 4.29 6.86 -10.01
CA VAL A 29 3.88 7.13 -8.63
C VAL A 29 2.42 6.70 -8.42
N SER A 30 1.52 7.12 -9.29
CA SER A 30 0.10 6.76 -9.21
C SER A 30 -0.11 5.25 -9.31
N LEU A 31 0.56 4.57 -10.26
CA LEU A 31 0.51 3.12 -10.38
C LEU A 31 1.02 2.41 -9.12
N SER A 32 2.09 2.91 -8.51
CA SER A 32 2.62 2.36 -7.27
C SER A 32 1.62 2.43 -6.12
N ILE A 33 0.89 3.54 -6.00
CA ILE A 33 -0.15 3.71 -4.96
C ILE A 33 -1.31 2.72 -5.19
N ILE A 34 -1.74 2.54 -6.45
CA ILE A 34 -2.78 1.58 -6.80
C ILE A 34 -2.34 0.16 -6.48
N CYS A 35 -1.13 -0.23 -6.88
CA CYS A 35 -0.56 -1.55 -6.59
C CYS A 35 -0.53 -1.86 -5.10
N VAL A 36 -0.17 -0.87 -4.27
CA VAL A 36 -0.18 -0.98 -2.81
C VAL A 36 -1.60 -1.27 -2.30
N ASN A 37 -2.61 -0.53 -2.75
CA ASN A 37 -4.00 -0.77 -2.32
C ASN A 37 -4.50 -2.16 -2.76
N ILE A 38 -4.18 -2.60 -3.97
CA ILE A 38 -4.51 -3.95 -4.47
C ILE A 38 -3.82 -5.01 -3.61
N PHE A 39 -2.55 -4.80 -3.24
CA PHE A 39 -1.82 -5.72 -2.36
C PHE A 39 -2.50 -5.87 -0.99
N ILE A 40 -3.00 -4.77 -0.40
CA ILE A 40 -3.79 -4.81 0.85
C ILE A 40 -5.12 -5.55 0.65
N LEU A 41 -5.80 -5.31 -0.47
CA LEU A 41 -7.06 -5.98 -0.78
C LEU A 41 -6.88 -7.50 -0.91
N ILE A 42 -5.86 -7.94 -1.65
CA ILE A 42 -5.50 -9.36 -1.80
C ILE A 42 -5.12 -9.95 -0.44
N SER A 43 -4.37 -9.20 0.37
CA SER A 43 -4.03 -9.58 1.75
C SER A 43 -5.29 -9.86 2.58
N GLY A 44 -6.29 -8.99 2.53
CA GLY A 44 -7.59 -9.20 3.17
C GLY A 44 -8.37 -10.39 2.63
N TYR A 45 -8.37 -10.55 1.29
CA TYR A 45 -9.06 -11.65 0.61
C TYR A 45 -8.57 -13.02 1.07
N PHE A 46 -7.26 -13.24 1.13
CA PHE A 46 -6.70 -14.49 1.66
C PHE A 46 -6.79 -14.58 3.19
N GLY A 47 -6.94 -13.45 3.88
CA GLY A 47 -7.01 -13.38 5.33
C GLY A 47 -5.66 -13.73 5.93
N ILE A 48 -4.76 -12.75 5.99
CA ILE A 48 -3.42 -13.01 6.52
C ILE A 48 -3.53 -13.40 8.00
N ASN A 49 -2.83 -14.46 8.37
CA ASN A 49 -2.61 -14.81 9.76
C ASN A 49 -1.27 -14.24 10.21
N PHE A 50 -1.23 -13.71 11.43
CA PHE A 50 -0.03 -13.13 12.02
C PHE A 50 1.11 -14.17 12.04
N LYS A 51 2.07 -14.03 11.10
CA LYS A 51 3.30 -14.82 11.03
C LYS A 51 4.48 -13.87 10.84
N ILE A 52 5.43 -13.88 11.76
CA ILE A 52 6.65 -13.05 11.71
C ILE A 52 7.40 -13.24 10.38
N LYS A 53 7.40 -14.46 9.82
CA LYS A 53 7.97 -14.78 8.51
C LYS A 53 7.42 -13.91 7.38
N GLY A 54 6.14 -13.52 7.44
CA GLY A 54 5.51 -12.66 6.43
C GLY A 54 6.05 -11.23 6.46
N ILE A 55 6.21 -10.67 7.66
CA ILE A 55 6.79 -9.33 7.86
C ILE A 55 8.24 -9.32 7.38
N ILE A 56 9.04 -10.32 7.77
CA ILE A 56 10.45 -10.43 7.34
C ILE A 56 10.56 -10.51 5.82
N LYS A 57 9.71 -11.31 5.17
CA LYS A 57 9.70 -11.43 3.70
C LYS A 57 9.38 -10.09 3.03
N LEU A 58 8.43 -9.33 3.56
CA LEU A 58 8.09 -8.02 3.02
C LEU A 58 9.21 -7.01 3.23
N VAL A 59 9.77 -6.93 4.44
CA VAL A 59 10.91 -6.03 4.74
C VAL A 59 12.10 -6.36 3.85
N PHE A 60 12.42 -7.65 3.68
CA PHE A 60 13.47 -8.10 2.77
C PHE A 60 13.20 -7.69 1.33
N GLN A 61 11.96 -7.88 0.83
CA GLN A 61 11.59 -7.49 -0.52
C GLN A 61 11.72 -5.97 -0.75
N VAL A 62 11.33 -5.15 0.24
CA VAL A 62 11.45 -3.68 0.17
C VAL A 62 12.92 -3.26 0.19
N ILE A 63 13.74 -3.84 1.08
CA ILE A 63 15.19 -3.56 1.15
C ILE A 63 15.87 -3.95 -0.16
N PHE A 64 15.61 -5.17 -0.63
CA PHE A 64 16.23 -5.73 -1.82
C PHE A 64 15.92 -4.88 -3.05
N LEU A 65 14.65 -4.52 -3.24
CA LEU A 65 14.25 -3.69 -4.38
C LEU A 65 14.77 -2.26 -4.25
N SER A 66 14.86 -1.70 -3.03
CA SER A 66 15.44 -0.36 -2.79
C SER A 66 16.92 -0.32 -3.19
N LEU A 67 17.69 -1.32 -2.75
CA LEU A 67 19.10 -1.44 -3.08
C LEU A 67 19.34 -1.65 -4.57
N LEU A 68 18.49 -2.45 -5.23
CA LEU A 68 18.57 -2.67 -6.68
C LEU A 68 18.36 -1.35 -7.45
N ILE A 69 17.32 -0.58 -7.09
CA ILE A 69 17.07 0.72 -7.73
C ILE A 69 18.21 1.70 -7.47
N TYR A 70 18.72 1.77 -6.23
CA TYR A 70 19.85 2.63 -5.89
C TYR A 70 21.10 2.26 -6.71
N SER A 71 21.41 0.96 -6.83
CA SER A 71 22.51 0.48 -7.65
C SER A 71 22.34 0.86 -9.11
N PHE A 72 21.13 0.76 -9.66
CA PHE A 72 20.83 1.17 -11.04
C PHE A 72 21.01 2.69 -11.26
N LEU A 73 20.60 3.51 -10.29
CA LEU A 73 20.79 4.97 -10.31
C LEU A 73 22.27 5.37 -10.25
N CYS A 74 23.09 4.65 -9.48
CA CYS A 74 24.54 4.84 -9.46
C CYS A 74 25.18 4.45 -10.81
N LEU A 75 24.76 3.34 -11.43
CA LEU A 75 25.28 2.89 -12.73
C LEU A 75 24.95 3.87 -13.86
N THR A 76 23.78 4.48 -13.81
CA THR A 76 23.33 5.47 -14.81
C THR A 76 23.83 6.89 -14.53
N ARG A 77 24.71 7.09 -13.52
CA ARG A 77 25.27 8.38 -13.07
C ARG A 77 24.24 9.42 -12.62
N TYR A 78 22.99 9.04 -12.40
CA TYR A 78 21.96 9.92 -11.82
C TYR A 78 22.11 10.11 -10.31
N ALA A 79 22.83 9.22 -9.62
CA ALA A 79 23.14 9.33 -8.20
C ALA A 79 24.63 9.05 -7.92
N THR A 80 25.20 9.76 -6.96
CA THR A 80 26.54 9.48 -6.46
C THR A 80 26.50 8.38 -5.40
N PHE A 81 27.50 7.49 -5.43
CA PHE A 81 27.61 6.43 -4.45
C PHE A 81 27.97 7.03 -3.08
N ASN A 82 27.12 6.81 -2.08
CA ASN A 82 27.26 7.36 -0.74
C ASN A 82 26.74 6.37 0.30
N LEU A 83 27.56 6.10 1.32
CA LEU A 83 27.20 5.19 2.42
C LEU A 83 25.97 5.65 3.20
N LYS A 84 25.72 6.97 3.29
CA LYS A 84 24.52 7.49 3.94
C LYS A 84 23.23 7.11 3.20
N ASP A 85 23.25 7.10 1.87
CA ASP A 85 22.07 6.77 1.06
C ASP A 85 21.75 5.28 1.13
N ILE A 86 22.77 4.43 1.21
CA ILE A 86 22.62 2.99 1.46
C ILE A 86 22.01 2.75 2.85
N TRP A 87 22.46 3.47 3.87
CA TRP A 87 21.87 3.40 5.21
C TRP A 87 20.40 3.83 5.21
N HIS A 88 20.06 4.91 4.49
CA HIS A 88 18.68 5.35 4.33
C HIS A 88 17.81 4.33 3.56
N CYS A 89 18.37 3.65 2.56
CA CYS A 89 17.66 2.61 1.81
C CYS A 89 17.42 1.32 2.61
N THR A 90 18.23 1.05 3.64
CA THR A 90 18.19 -0.20 4.43
C THR A 90 17.53 -0.02 5.79
N PHE A 91 18.05 0.88 6.63
CA PHE A 91 17.57 1.15 7.98
C PHE A 91 16.57 2.32 8.04
N GLY A 92 16.66 3.26 7.09
CA GLY A 92 15.70 4.36 6.96
C GLY A 92 14.31 3.92 6.50
N ILE A 93 14.10 2.63 6.23
CA ILE A 93 12.82 2.08 5.75
C ILE A 93 11.66 2.39 6.67
N PHE A 94 11.90 2.33 7.97
CA PHE A 94 10.88 2.67 8.95
C PHE A 94 10.53 4.16 8.86
N SER A 95 11.48 5.10 8.84
CA SER A 95 11.11 6.53 8.83
C SER A 95 10.55 7.02 7.49
N MET A 96 11.02 6.46 6.36
CA MET A 96 10.70 6.96 5.02
C MET A 96 9.47 6.29 4.40
N TYR A 97 9.21 5.02 4.70
CA TYR A 97 8.20 4.25 3.97
C TYR A 97 6.92 4.10 4.79
N TRP A 98 6.04 5.10 4.64
CA TRP A 98 4.73 5.13 5.31
C TRP A 98 3.93 3.83 5.14
N PHE A 99 4.04 3.19 3.97
CA PHE A 99 3.40 1.91 3.67
C PHE A 99 3.84 0.78 4.61
N VAL A 100 5.13 0.67 4.92
CA VAL A 100 5.67 -0.45 5.71
C VAL A 100 5.10 -0.41 7.13
N TRP A 101 5.06 0.77 7.76
CA TRP A 101 4.43 0.93 9.07
C TRP A 101 2.93 0.67 9.04
N ALA A 102 2.21 1.25 8.08
CA ALA A 102 0.78 1.04 7.94
C ALA A 102 0.45 -0.46 7.75
N TYR A 103 1.26 -1.17 6.97
CA TYR A 103 1.12 -2.60 6.76
C TYR A 103 1.44 -3.42 8.00
N ILE A 104 2.53 -3.10 8.73
CA ILE A 104 2.86 -3.79 9.99
C ILE A 104 1.72 -3.62 10.99
N LEU A 105 1.17 -2.41 11.13
CA LEU A 105 0.04 -2.17 12.02
C LEU A 105 -1.18 -3.01 11.60
N LEU A 106 -1.55 -2.98 10.31
CA LEU A 106 -2.61 -3.83 9.77
C LEU A 106 -2.35 -5.32 10.05
N TYR A 107 -1.10 -5.76 9.92
CA TYR A 107 -0.69 -7.14 10.15
C TYR A 107 -0.90 -7.55 11.61
N ILE A 108 -0.60 -6.66 12.56
CA ILE A 108 -0.87 -6.87 14.00
C ILE A 108 -2.38 -6.93 14.28
N PHE A 109 -3.18 -6.08 13.61
CA PHE A 109 -4.64 -6.09 13.74
C PHE A 109 -5.34 -7.22 12.98
N SER A 110 -4.68 -7.85 12.01
CA SER A 110 -5.24 -8.92 11.17
C SER A 110 -5.96 -10.05 11.94
N PRO A 111 -5.47 -10.61 13.07
CA PRO A 111 -6.21 -11.62 13.83
C PRO A 111 -7.54 -11.09 14.38
N VAL A 112 -7.55 -9.85 14.88
CA VAL A 112 -8.77 -9.21 15.42
C VAL A 112 -9.78 -8.98 14.31
N LEU A 113 -9.33 -8.44 13.17
CA LEU A 113 -10.17 -8.20 12.00
C LEU A 113 -10.75 -9.52 11.44
N ASN A 114 -9.93 -10.58 11.40
CA ASN A 114 -10.37 -11.89 10.95
C ASN A 114 -11.39 -12.51 11.91
N ALA A 115 -11.22 -12.34 13.23
CA ALA A 115 -12.15 -12.82 14.24
C ALA A 115 -13.49 -12.07 14.18
N PHE A 116 -13.46 -10.74 14.03
CA PHE A 116 -14.65 -9.91 13.82
C PHE A 116 -15.47 -10.42 12.64
N VAL A 117 -14.83 -10.57 11.48
CA VAL A 117 -15.52 -11.03 10.26
C VAL A 117 -16.04 -12.47 10.39
N LYS A 118 -15.38 -13.34 11.17
CA LYS A 118 -15.83 -14.72 11.39
C LYS A 118 -17.07 -14.80 12.29
N ASN A 119 -17.18 -13.91 13.27
CA ASN A 119 -18.23 -13.94 14.28
C ASN A 119 -19.44 -13.05 13.93
N SER A 120 -19.32 -12.17 12.94
CA SER A 120 -20.39 -11.28 12.50
C SER A 120 -21.17 -11.85 11.33
N SER A 121 -22.45 -11.48 11.26
CA SER A 121 -23.32 -11.80 10.12
C SER A 121 -22.98 -10.97 8.88
N LYS A 122 -23.39 -11.45 7.70
CA LYS A 122 -23.23 -10.73 6.43
C LYS A 122 -23.78 -9.30 6.48
N LYS A 123 -24.96 -9.13 7.09
CA LYS A 123 -25.63 -7.83 7.18
C LYS A 123 -24.84 -6.88 8.05
N GLU A 124 -24.36 -7.32 9.21
CA GLU A 124 -23.55 -6.48 10.11
C GLU A 124 -22.26 -6.01 9.45
N ILE A 125 -21.54 -6.91 8.77
CA ILE A 125 -20.30 -6.55 8.07
C ILE A 125 -20.59 -5.59 6.91
N SER A 126 -21.65 -5.85 6.12
CA SER A 126 -22.03 -4.97 5.01
C SER A 126 -22.43 -3.58 5.50
N THR A 127 -23.23 -3.48 6.56
CA THR A 127 -23.61 -2.20 7.16
C THR A 127 -22.39 -1.46 7.70
N PHE A 128 -21.51 -2.17 8.42
CA PHE A 128 -20.26 -1.59 8.93
C PHE A 128 -19.40 -1.02 7.78
N LEU A 129 -19.21 -1.77 6.70
CA LEU A 129 -18.43 -1.30 5.55
C LEU A 129 -19.06 -0.07 4.89
N ILE A 130 -20.37 -0.07 4.68
CA ILE A 130 -21.07 1.07 4.07
C ILE A 130 -20.92 2.31 4.95
N SER A 131 -21.17 2.18 6.26
CA SER A 131 -21.00 3.27 7.23
C SER A 131 -19.56 3.76 7.28
N TYR A 132 -18.59 2.83 7.24
CA TYR A 132 -17.17 3.14 7.23
C TYR A 132 -16.78 3.97 6.00
N TYR A 133 -17.13 3.54 4.79
CA TYR A 133 -16.81 4.28 3.57
C TYR A 133 -17.58 5.60 3.44
N ALA A 134 -18.83 5.65 3.91
CA ALA A 134 -19.60 6.90 3.96
C ALA A 134 -18.93 7.92 4.89
N PHE A 135 -18.43 7.49 6.05
CA PHE A 135 -17.69 8.35 6.98
C PHE A 135 -16.37 8.83 6.37
N VAL A 136 -15.60 7.94 5.73
CA VAL A 136 -14.35 8.28 5.02
C VAL A 136 -14.61 9.32 3.92
N LEU A 137 -15.68 9.16 3.15
CA LEU A 137 -16.09 10.11 2.11
C LEU A 137 -16.46 11.47 2.71
N TYR A 138 -17.25 11.47 3.79
CA TYR A 138 -17.63 12.69 4.49
C TYR A 138 -16.40 13.47 4.99
N ILE A 139 -15.46 12.79 5.64
CA ILE A 139 -14.20 13.40 6.12
C ILE A 139 -13.41 14.01 4.95
N TYR A 140 -13.30 13.29 3.83
CA TYR A 140 -12.59 13.78 2.66
C TYR A 140 -13.24 15.01 2.02
N CYS A 141 -14.58 15.08 1.99
CA CYS A 141 -15.32 16.20 1.43
C CYS A 141 -15.37 17.44 2.34
N THR A 142 -15.35 17.25 3.67
CA THR A 142 -15.66 18.32 4.63
C THR A 142 -14.43 18.87 5.36
N LEU A 143 -13.42 18.03 5.64
CA LEU A 143 -12.25 18.46 6.41
C LEU A 143 -11.08 18.79 5.47
N LYS A 144 -10.52 20.00 5.61
CA LYS A 144 -9.17 20.28 5.12
C LYS A 144 -8.19 19.59 6.06
N VAL A 145 -7.79 18.38 5.71
CA VAL A 145 -7.06 17.46 6.59
C VAL A 145 -5.58 17.86 6.74
N ASP A 146 -5.10 17.96 7.98
CA ASP A 146 -3.67 18.19 8.29
C ASP A 146 -2.77 16.99 7.91
N MET A 147 -1.47 17.25 7.70
CA MET A 147 -0.50 16.21 7.28
C MET A 147 -0.40 15.01 8.24
N VAL A 148 -0.57 15.23 9.55
CA VAL A 148 -0.54 14.15 10.56
C VAL A 148 -1.77 13.26 10.40
N PHE A 149 -2.94 13.86 10.20
CA PHE A 149 -4.16 13.11 9.91
C PHE A 149 -4.03 12.32 8.60
N TYR A 150 -3.34 12.86 7.59
CA TYR A 150 -3.15 12.17 6.32
C TYR A 150 -2.44 10.82 6.47
N LYS A 151 -1.37 10.74 7.28
CA LYS A 151 -0.67 9.48 7.57
C LYS A 151 -1.52 8.45 8.33
N VAL A 152 -2.29 8.90 9.31
CA VAL A 152 -3.20 8.03 10.08
C VAL A 152 -4.35 7.55 9.19
N PHE A 153 -4.87 8.42 8.33
CA PHE A 153 -5.93 8.13 7.37
C PHE A 153 -5.53 7.05 6.36
N HIS A 154 -4.28 7.03 5.90
CA HIS A 154 -3.77 5.94 5.06
C HIS A 154 -3.85 4.58 5.75
N THR A 155 -3.52 4.53 7.04
CA THR A 155 -3.55 3.26 7.80
C THR A 155 -4.97 2.80 8.07
N LEU A 156 -5.89 3.73 8.36
CA LEU A 156 -7.32 3.44 8.44
C LEU A 156 -7.85 2.93 7.10
N ALA A 157 -7.53 3.59 5.99
CA ALA A 157 -7.92 3.15 4.65
C ALA A 157 -7.49 1.70 4.36
N PHE A 158 -6.31 1.28 4.83
CA PHE A 158 -5.84 -0.09 4.70
C PHE A 158 -6.68 -1.09 5.50
N ILE A 159 -7.13 -0.74 6.70
CA ILE A 159 -8.04 -1.58 7.48
C ILE A 159 -9.37 -1.76 6.74
N GLY A 160 -9.92 -0.68 6.19
CA GLY A 160 -11.14 -0.74 5.36
C GLY A 160 -10.98 -1.64 4.13
N LEU A 161 -9.90 -1.43 3.36
CA LEU A 161 -9.55 -2.27 2.20
C LEU A 161 -9.36 -3.74 2.58
N TYR A 162 -8.70 -4.02 3.70
CA TYR A 162 -8.50 -5.38 4.19
C TYR A 162 -9.83 -6.05 4.53
N LEU A 163 -10.70 -5.36 5.27
CA LEU A 163 -12.03 -5.86 5.62
C LEU A 163 -12.90 -6.08 4.38
N LEU A 164 -12.81 -5.19 3.38
CA LEU A 164 -13.47 -5.35 2.09
C LEU A 164 -13.00 -6.61 1.37
N GLY A 165 -11.69 -6.83 1.28
CA GLY A 165 -11.14 -8.06 0.70
C GLY A 165 -11.65 -9.30 1.41
N ARG A 166 -11.67 -9.27 2.75
CA ARG A 166 -12.14 -10.39 3.58
C ARG A 166 -13.63 -10.65 3.41
N TYR A 167 -14.44 -9.60 3.34
CA TYR A 167 -15.88 -9.67 3.08
C TYR A 167 -16.17 -10.33 1.73
N ILE A 168 -15.45 -9.94 0.66
CA ILE A 168 -15.58 -10.53 -0.68
C ILE A 168 -15.31 -12.04 -0.64
N LYS A 169 -14.25 -12.47 0.07
CA LYS A 169 -13.89 -13.90 0.16
C LYS A 169 -14.98 -14.74 0.84
N ILE A 170 -15.50 -14.25 1.97
CA ILE A 170 -16.42 -15.04 2.81
C ILE A 170 -17.82 -15.09 2.21
N HIS A 171 -18.29 -13.98 1.65
CA HIS A 171 -19.64 -13.91 1.09
C HIS A 171 -19.71 -14.24 -0.41
N ASN A 172 -18.61 -14.78 -0.98
CA ASN A 172 -18.46 -15.30 -2.34
C ASN A 172 -19.54 -14.75 -3.29
N SER A 173 -19.32 -13.55 -3.83
CA SER A 173 -20.19 -13.08 -4.91
C SER A 173 -20.06 -14.09 -6.06
N LYS A 174 -21.20 -14.50 -6.65
CA LYS A 174 -21.28 -15.51 -7.73
C LYS A 174 -20.36 -15.21 -8.94
N TRP A 175 -19.83 -13.99 -9.02
CA TRP A 175 -18.90 -13.49 -10.03
C TRP A 175 -17.46 -13.95 -9.78
N SER A 176 -17.07 -14.24 -8.54
CA SER A 176 -15.72 -14.71 -8.16
C SER A 176 -15.54 -16.23 -8.26
N THR A 177 -16.62 -16.96 -8.54
CA THR A 177 -16.64 -18.42 -8.72
C THR A 177 -16.63 -18.84 -10.19
N PHE A 178 -16.46 -17.91 -11.13
CA PHE A 178 -16.30 -18.25 -12.53
C PHE A 178 -14.97 -18.99 -12.71
N THR A 179 -15.06 -20.25 -13.12
CA THR A 179 -13.91 -21.03 -13.54
C THR A 179 -13.33 -20.38 -14.79
N TRP A 180 -12.01 -20.25 -14.87
CA TRP A 180 -11.27 -19.68 -16.01
C TRP A 180 -11.73 -20.20 -17.39
N LYS A 181 -12.29 -21.42 -17.45
CA LYS A 181 -12.89 -22.02 -18.64
C LYS A 181 -14.04 -21.18 -19.23
N LYS A 182 -14.90 -20.60 -18.38
CA LYS A 182 -16.00 -19.72 -18.83
C LYS A 182 -15.52 -18.36 -19.31
N ASP A 183 -14.37 -17.87 -18.82
CA ASP A 183 -13.79 -16.59 -19.27
C ASP A 183 -13.10 -16.71 -20.63
N ILE A 184 -12.63 -17.91 -21.00
CA ILE A 184 -11.98 -18.18 -22.30
C ILE A 184 -12.99 -18.63 -23.37
N GLY A 185 -14.28 -18.79 -23.02
CA GLY A 185 -15.31 -19.17 -23.97
C GLY A 185 -15.09 -20.56 -24.59
N ILE A 186 -14.58 -21.52 -23.80
CA ILE A 186 -14.48 -22.94 -24.16
C ILE A 186 -15.42 -23.76 -23.27
#